data_AF-A0A1H1MAH9-F1
#
_entry.id   AF-A0A1H1MAH9-F1
#
_cell.length_a   1.000
_cell.length_b   1.000
_cell.length_c   1.000
_cell.angle_alpha   90.00
_cell.angle_beta   90.00
_cell.angle_gamma   90.00
#
_symmetry.space_group_name_H-M   'P 1'
#
loop_
_entity.id
_entity.type
_entity.pdbx_description
1 polymer ?
#
loop_
_entity_poly.entity_id
_entity_poly.type
_entity_poly.pdbx_seq_one_letter_code
_entity_poly.pdbx_strand_id
1 'polypeptide(L)'
;MELDLQNIPRRRDLSKEDFLREYFVPKRPVIIEDLTEDWPAKEKWNFEYFRDKAGDVVVPVYDGKPATGRQNSHGPAMKIPFKEYIDILEKGPSDLRMFFFNLLQNCPELIDDFQYPDLGVKFFKKLPVLFVGGEGSKVVMHYDMDLANNFHFNFVGEKKVILYPPDQSGYLYKVPYSIVSMEIIDMDNPDFEKYPALVKAKGYEAMLKHGDALYIPSHWWHFIKYETPSLSLTLRSLPKSPKQIAEVLNNLLFMRNYDNIMRKMKGQDWIDYKNKLAIRRTHRNAGIKE
;
A
#
# COMPACT_ATOMS: atom_id res chain seq x y z
N MET A 1 -17.54 4.32 19.29
CA MET A 1 -16.67 3.19 18.89
C MET A 1 -15.56 3.77 18.05
N GLU A 2 -14.33 3.32 18.22
CA GLU A 2 -13.16 3.78 17.47
C GLU A 2 -12.23 2.60 17.17
N LEU A 3 -11.25 2.80 16.29
CA LEU A 3 -10.22 1.81 16.02
C LEU A 3 -9.19 1.81 17.16
N ASP A 4 -8.73 0.63 17.59
CA ASP A 4 -7.65 0.48 18.57
C ASP A 4 -6.29 0.61 17.85
N LEU A 5 -5.84 1.86 17.68
CA LEU A 5 -4.61 2.21 16.95
C LEU A 5 -3.56 2.79 17.88
N GLN A 6 -2.34 2.29 17.76
CA GLN A 6 -1.16 2.81 18.46
C GLN A 6 -0.27 3.58 17.48
N ASN A 7 0.55 4.51 17.94
CA ASN A 7 1.50 5.16 17.02
C ASN A 7 2.56 4.18 16.53
N ILE A 8 2.88 4.20 15.23
CA ILE A 8 4.07 3.50 14.71
C ILE A 8 5.31 4.12 15.36
N PRO A 9 6.24 3.32 15.93
CA PRO A 9 7.47 3.85 16.50
C PRO A 9 8.27 4.65 15.48
N ARG A 10 8.76 5.83 15.90
CA ARG A 10 9.66 6.68 15.11
C ARG A 10 11.06 6.63 15.72
N ARG A 11 12.08 6.49 14.88
CA ARG A 11 13.49 6.36 15.28
C ARG A 11 14.37 7.25 14.42
N ARG A 12 15.45 7.69 15.04
CA ARG A 12 16.61 8.34 14.42
C ARG A 12 17.87 7.54 14.78
N ASP A 13 18.93 7.70 14.01
CA ASP A 13 20.24 7.08 14.22
C ASP A 13 20.13 5.54 14.41
N LEU A 14 19.19 4.91 13.69
CA LEU A 14 18.90 3.49 13.87
C LEU A 14 19.99 2.65 13.20
N SER A 15 20.83 2.01 14.03
CA SER A 15 21.85 1.09 13.54
C SER A 15 21.23 -0.09 12.79
N LYS A 16 22.00 -0.69 11.89
CA LYS A 16 21.63 -1.92 11.19
C LYS A 16 21.33 -3.06 12.14
N GLU A 17 22.15 -3.23 13.18
CA GLU A 17 22.00 -4.28 14.19
C GLU A 17 20.69 -4.11 14.97
N ASP A 18 20.38 -2.88 15.38
CA ASP A 18 19.14 -2.58 16.09
C ASP A 18 17.92 -2.70 15.18
N PHE A 19 18.00 -2.23 13.93
CA PHE A 19 16.93 -2.44 12.94
C PHE A 19 16.60 -3.92 12.77
N LEU A 20 17.63 -4.76 12.61
CA LEU A 20 17.44 -6.20 12.47
C LEU A 20 16.84 -6.83 13.73
N ARG A 21 17.39 -6.52 14.91
CA ARG A 21 16.99 -7.11 16.19
C ARG A 21 15.59 -6.68 16.64
N GLU A 22 15.26 -5.41 16.49
CA GLU A 22 14.06 -4.81 17.08
C GLU A 22 12.86 -4.78 16.12
N TYR A 23 13.11 -4.73 14.80
CA TYR A 23 12.07 -4.49 13.81
C TYR A 23 12.00 -5.58 12.73
N PHE A 24 13.09 -5.86 12.02
CA PHE A 24 13.05 -6.80 10.88
C PHE A 24 12.79 -8.26 11.31
N VAL A 25 13.56 -8.79 12.26
CA VAL A 25 13.40 -10.18 12.75
C VAL A 25 12.08 -10.35 13.49
N PRO A 26 11.66 -9.44 14.40
CA PRO A 26 10.36 -9.53 15.06
C PRO A 26 9.17 -9.18 14.16
N LYS A 27 9.40 -8.72 12.93
CA LYS A 27 8.40 -8.23 11.97
C LYS A 27 7.53 -7.12 12.53
N ARG A 28 8.15 -6.05 13.03
CA ARG A 28 7.49 -4.84 13.55
C ARG A 28 7.76 -3.64 12.64
N PRO A 29 6.75 -2.79 12.35
CA PRO A 29 6.94 -1.58 11.57
C PRO A 29 7.72 -0.54 12.37
N VAL A 30 8.39 0.35 11.63
CA VAL A 30 9.10 1.51 12.19
C VAL A 30 9.21 2.59 11.13
N ILE A 31 9.18 3.84 11.56
CA ILE A 31 9.55 4.98 10.73
C ILE A 31 10.96 5.41 11.13
N ILE A 32 11.86 5.49 10.15
CA ILE A 32 13.23 5.98 10.31
C ILE A 32 13.29 7.36 9.67
N GLU A 33 13.51 8.39 10.48
CA GLU A 33 13.28 9.79 10.07
C GLU A 33 14.46 10.42 9.31
N ASP A 34 15.64 9.83 9.43
CA ASP A 34 16.90 10.34 8.92
C ASP A 34 17.55 9.43 7.87
N LEU A 35 16.86 8.35 7.46
CA LEU A 35 17.39 7.37 6.51
C LEU A 35 17.63 7.93 5.09
N THR A 36 17.02 9.07 4.78
CA THR A 36 17.08 9.72 3.46
C THR A 36 17.85 11.05 3.48
N GLU A 37 18.50 11.41 4.60
CA GLU A 37 19.15 12.72 4.73
C GLU A 37 20.19 13.01 3.64
N ASP A 38 20.96 12.00 3.25
CA ASP A 38 22.03 12.12 2.26
C ASP A 38 21.56 11.84 0.82
N TRP A 39 20.25 11.69 0.59
CA TRP A 39 19.72 11.40 -0.75
C TRP A 39 19.44 12.69 -1.51
N PRO A 40 19.95 12.85 -2.75
CA PRO A 40 19.57 13.98 -3.61
C PRO A 40 18.06 14.10 -3.81
N ALA A 41 17.33 12.97 -3.78
CA ALA A 41 15.87 12.93 -3.86
C ALA A 41 15.21 13.78 -2.77
N LYS A 42 15.77 13.85 -1.56
CA LYS A 42 15.18 14.63 -0.47
C LYS A 42 15.09 16.12 -0.82
N GLU A 43 16.11 16.67 -1.48
CA GLU A 43 16.09 18.09 -1.87
C GLU A 43 15.43 18.31 -3.24
N LYS A 44 15.69 17.42 -4.21
CA LYS A 44 15.27 17.62 -5.60
C LYS A 44 13.83 17.21 -5.87
N TRP A 45 13.35 16.14 -5.25
CA TRP A 45 12.09 15.52 -5.67
C TRP A 45 10.89 16.33 -5.19
N ASN A 46 10.29 17.02 -6.15
CA ASN A 46 9.01 17.70 -6.03
C ASN A 46 8.23 17.54 -7.36
N PHE A 47 6.99 17.99 -7.40
CA PHE A 47 6.17 17.85 -8.62
C PHE A 47 6.77 18.55 -9.84
N GLU A 48 7.42 19.70 -9.68
CA GLU A 48 8.08 20.40 -10.80
C GLU A 48 9.25 19.60 -11.36
N TYR A 49 10.07 18.99 -10.49
CA TYR A 49 11.17 18.12 -10.91
C TYR A 49 10.67 16.92 -11.73
N PHE A 50 9.57 16.29 -11.28
CA PHE A 50 8.95 15.19 -12.03
C PHE A 50 8.23 15.64 -13.30
N ARG A 51 7.68 16.86 -13.32
CA ARG A 51 7.11 17.48 -14.52
C ARG A 51 8.18 17.64 -15.60
N ASP A 52 9.39 18.08 -15.24
CA ASP A 52 10.53 18.19 -16.16
C ASP A 52 11.06 16.81 -16.60
N LYS A 53 11.36 15.92 -15.65
CA LYS A 53 12.08 14.67 -15.93
C LYS A 53 11.21 13.56 -16.52
N ALA A 54 9.94 13.51 -16.14
CA ALA A 54 9.05 12.40 -16.45
C ALA A 54 7.71 12.85 -17.06
N GLY A 55 7.52 14.14 -17.31
CA GLY A 55 6.23 14.72 -17.65
C GLY A 55 5.57 14.14 -18.91
N ASP A 56 6.35 13.77 -19.91
CA ASP A 56 5.86 13.20 -21.17
C ASP A 56 5.58 11.70 -21.11
N VAL A 57 5.96 11.02 -20.03
CA VAL A 57 5.67 9.59 -19.85
C VAL A 57 4.16 9.41 -19.64
N VAL A 58 3.53 8.60 -20.48
CA VAL A 58 2.11 8.28 -20.35
C VAL A 58 1.92 7.26 -19.23
N VAL A 59 1.22 7.66 -18.17
CA VAL A 59 1.01 6.86 -16.97
C VAL A 59 -0.44 6.40 -16.81
N PRO A 60 -0.67 5.16 -16.35
CA PRO A 60 -2.00 4.73 -15.94
C PRO A 60 -2.37 5.34 -14.58
N VAL A 61 -3.54 5.96 -14.51
CA VAL A 61 -4.12 6.45 -13.25
C VAL A 61 -5.45 5.78 -12.96
N TYR A 62 -5.73 5.56 -11.68
CA TYR A 62 -6.80 4.72 -11.16
C TYR A 62 -7.68 5.55 -10.23
N ASP A 63 -9.01 5.41 -10.34
CA ASP A 63 -9.95 5.98 -9.37
C ASP A 63 -10.25 4.99 -8.23
N GLY A 64 -11.03 5.42 -7.24
CA GLY A 64 -11.45 4.61 -6.09
C GLY A 64 -12.80 3.96 -6.25
N LYS A 65 -13.35 3.89 -7.47
CA LYS A 65 -14.65 3.27 -7.68
C LYS A 65 -14.51 1.75 -7.48
N PRO A 66 -15.31 1.14 -6.58
CA PRO A 66 -15.31 -0.31 -6.43
C PRO A 66 -15.67 -0.99 -7.73
N ALA A 67 -15.03 -2.12 -8.00
CA ALA A 67 -15.27 -2.85 -9.24
C ALA A 67 -16.64 -3.52 -9.22
N THR A 68 -17.49 -3.24 -10.22
CA THR A 68 -18.86 -3.81 -10.29
C THR A 68 -19.00 -4.81 -11.42
N GLY A 69 -19.90 -5.79 -11.22
CA GLY A 69 -20.26 -6.77 -12.24
C GLY A 69 -19.05 -7.53 -12.82
N ARG A 70 -18.81 -7.36 -14.13
CA ARG A 70 -17.73 -8.04 -14.88
C ARG A 70 -16.48 -7.17 -15.09
N GLN A 71 -16.44 -5.95 -14.57
CA GLN A 71 -15.29 -5.05 -14.77
C GLN A 71 -14.02 -5.63 -14.15
N ASN A 72 -12.84 -5.40 -14.72
CA ASN A 72 -11.60 -5.72 -14.01
C ASN A 72 -11.37 -4.72 -12.89
N SER A 73 -11.14 -5.18 -11.65
CA SER A 73 -10.82 -4.32 -10.51
C SER A 73 -9.46 -3.61 -10.60
N HIS A 74 -8.68 -3.91 -11.64
CA HIS A 74 -7.30 -3.44 -11.82
C HIS A 74 -7.12 -2.62 -13.12
N GLY A 75 -8.21 -2.18 -13.75
CA GLY A 75 -8.14 -1.35 -14.96
C GLY A 75 -7.87 0.11 -14.61
N PRO A 76 -7.00 0.83 -15.35
CA PRO A 76 -6.85 2.26 -15.15
C PRO A 76 -8.12 3.00 -15.59
N ALA A 77 -8.46 4.08 -14.88
CA ALA A 77 -9.52 5.00 -15.26
C ALA A 77 -9.14 5.77 -16.54
N MET A 78 -7.88 6.16 -16.65
CA MET A 78 -7.31 6.82 -17.84
C MET A 78 -5.81 6.59 -17.95
N LYS A 79 -5.26 6.92 -19.12
CA LYS A 79 -3.81 6.98 -19.38
C LYS A 79 -3.49 8.36 -19.92
N ILE A 80 -2.65 9.10 -19.20
CA ILE A 80 -2.32 10.50 -19.53
C ILE A 80 -0.83 10.77 -19.31
N PRO A 81 -0.24 11.77 -19.98
CA PRO A 81 1.10 12.25 -19.64
C PRO A 81 1.20 12.58 -18.15
N PHE A 82 2.33 12.25 -17.52
CA PHE A 82 2.51 12.46 -16.08
C PHE A 82 2.39 13.95 -15.69
N LYS A 83 2.81 14.88 -16.56
CA LYS A 83 2.61 16.31 -16.33
C LYS A 83 1.13 16.71 -16.21
N GLU A 84 0.26 16.13 -17.04
CA GLU A 84 -1.18 16.40 -16.97
C GLU A 84 -1.77 15.81 -15.69
N TYR A 85 -1.25 14.66 -15.23
CA TYR A 85 -1.66 14.13 -13.93
C TYR A 85 -1.23 15.05 -12.79
N ILE A 86 0.00 15.57 -12.81
CA ILE A 86 0.47 16.56 -11.83
C ILE A 86 -0.42 17.80 -11.82
N ASP A 87 -0.82 18.30 -13.00
CA ASP A 87 -1.73 19.45 -13.09
C ASP A 87 -3.11 19.16 -12.48
N ILE A 88 -3.58 17.91 -12.51
CA ILE A 88 -4.81 17.49 -11.81
C ILE A 88 -4.58 17.52 -10.30
N LEU A 89 -3.45 17.02 -9.82
CA LEU A 89 -3.09 16.96 -8.40
C LEU A 89 -2.99 18.35 -7.76
N GLU A 90 -2.46 19.33 -8.48
CA GLU A 90 -2.27 20.71 -7.99
C GLU A 90 -3.54 21.56 -8.02
N LYS A 91 -4.56 21.16 -8.81
CA LYS A 91 -5.84 21.89 -8.89
C LYS A 91 -6.72 21.70 -7.66
N GLY A 92 -6.53 20.62 -6.89
CA GLY A 92 -7.29 20.33 -5.69
C GLY A 92 -7.50 18.83 -5.44
N PRO A 93 -8.41 18.47 -4.52
CA PRO A 93 -8.69 17.09 -4.17
C PRO A 93 -9.04 16.22 -5.38
N SER A 94 -8.47 15.03 -5.41
CA SER A 94 -8.62 14.08 -6.52
C SER A 94 -8.49 12.66 -6.01
N ASP A 95 -9.44 11.80 -6.36
CA ASP A 95 -9.41 10.38 -6.02
C ASP A 95 -8.50 9.56 -6.96
N LEU A 96 -7.80 10.22 -7.89
CA LEU A 96 -6.88 9.56 -8.82
C LEU A 96 -5.55 9.21 -8.17
N ARG A 97 -5.07 7.99 -8.45
CA ARG A 97 -3.80 7.43 -7.98
C ARG A 97 -3.01 6.82 -9.12
N MET A 98 -1.68 6.92 -9.05
CA MET A 98 -0.74 6.18 -9.87
C MET A 98 -0.01 5.16 -8.98
N PHE A 99 -0.05 3.89 -9.39
CA PHE A 99 0.61 2.79 -8.69
C PHE A 99 1.72 2.18 -9.55
N PHE A 100 2.78 1.69 -8.91
CA PHE A 100 3.80 0.85 -9.55
C PHE A 100 4.50 1.50 -10.76
N PHE A 101 4.74 2.81 -10.74
CA PHE A 101 5.55 3.47 -11.77
C PHE A 101 7.03 3.09 -11.57
N ASN A 102 7.56 2.17 -12.39
CA ASN A 102 8.93 1.68 -12.26
C ASN A 102 9.93 2.70 -12.82
N LEU A 103 10.75 3.29 -11.94
CA LEU A 103 11.75 4.29 -12.32
C LEU A 103 12.76 3.73 -13.32
N LEU A 104 13.26 2.51 -13.09
CA LEU A 104 14.28 1.91 -13.95
C LEU A 104 13.81 1.73 -15.40
N GLN A 105 12.50 1.59 -15.62
CA GLN A 105 11.92 1.40 -16.95
C GLN A 105 11.58 2.72 -17.65
N ASN A 106 11.19 3.74 -16.89
CA ASN A 106 10.62 4.96 -17.45
C ASN A 106 11.57 6.15 -17.37
N CYS A 107 12.34 6.27 -16.30
CA CYS A 107 13.26 7.39 -16.00
C CYS A 107 14.51 6.85 -15.25
N PRO A 108 15.36 6.05 -15.91
CA PRO A 108 16.49 5.37 -15.26
C PRO A 108 17.52 6.33 -14.64
N GLU A 109 17.61 7.56 -15.12
CA GLU A 109 18.46 8.63 -14.56
C GLU A 109 18.05 9.04 -13.14
N LEU A 110 16.78 8.85 -12.77
CA LEU A 110 16.28 9.16 -11.41
C LEU A 110 16.75 8.15 -10.37
N ILE A 111 17.38 7.04 -10.78
CA ILE A 111 17.97 6.07 -9.87
C ILE A 111 19.18 6.67 -9.13
N ASP A 112 19.86 7.65 -9.74
CA ASP A 112 21.03 8.31 -9.13
C ASP A 112 20.64 9.29 -8.00
N ASP A 113 19.35 9.58 -7.83
CA ASP A 113 18.85 10.48 -6.78
C ASP A 113 18.61 9.78 -5.44
N PHE A 114 18.71 8.44 -5.36
CA PHE A 114 18.52 7.71 -4.11
C PHE A 114 19.50 6.54 -3.97
N GLN A 115 19.60 6.01 -2.74
CA GLN A 115 20.46 4.87 -2.45
C GLN A 115 19.65 3.68 -1.92
N TYR A 116 20.28 2.51 -1.91
CA TYR A 116 19.74 1.35 -1.19
C TYR A 116 20.38 1.31 0.19
N PRO A 117 19.64 1.59 1.28
CA PRO A 117 20.25 1.75 2.60
C PRO A 117 20.81 0.42 3.14
N ASP A 118 21.95 0.43 3.85
CA ASP A 118 22.47 -0.79 4.49
C ASP A 118 21.75 -1.05 5.83
N LEU A 119 20.54 -1.61 5.73
CA LEU A 119 19.77 -2.10 6.87
C LEU A 119 20.02 -3.60 7.15
N GLY A 120 21.06 -4.19 6.55
CA GLY A 120 21.33 -5.63 6.67
C GLY A 120 20.34 -6.53 5.92
N VAL A 121 19.56 -5.95 5.00
CA VAL A 121 18.61 -6.66 4.14
C VAL A 121 19.05 -6.60 2.68
N LYS A 122 18.59 -7.57 1.88
CA LYS A 122 18.92 -7.61 0.44
C LYS A 122 17.79 -7.01 -0.38
N PHE A 123 18.01 -5.81 -0.90
CA PHE A 123 17.05 -5.14 -1.77
C PHE A 123 16.99 -5.74 -3.19
N PHE A 124 15.79 -5.76 -3.74
CA PHE A 124 15.53 -6.11 -5.13
C PHE A 124 15.62 -4.87 -6.02
N LYS A 125 16.81 -4.65 -6.60
CA LYS A 125 17.15 -3.39 -7.29
C LYS A 125 16.48 -3.17 -8.65
N LYS A 126 15.73 -4.16 -9.17
CA LYS A 126 15.08 -4.06 -10.50
C LYS A 126 13.69 -3.42 -10.47
N LEU A 127 13.16 -3.12 -9.28
CA LEU A 127 11.79 -2.64 -9.12
C LEU A 127 11.68 -1.48 -8.09
N PRO A 128 12.45 -0.38 -8.25
CA PRO A 128 12.18 0.87 -7.55
C PRO A 128 10.92 1.50 -8.16
N VAL A 129 9.86 1.66 -7.37
CA VAL A 129 8.57 2.12 -7.90
C VAL A 129 8.06 3.34 -7.16
N LEU A 130 7.46 4.26 -7.91
CA LEU A 130 6.76 5.40 -7.37
C LEU A 130 5.27 5.10 -7.14
N PHE A 131 4.75 5.78 -6.12
CA PHE A 131 3.34 5.85 -5.78
C PHE A 131 2.95 7.32 -5.63
N VAL A 132 1.99 7.74 -6.45
CA VAL A 132 1.50 9.13 -6.48
C VAL A 132 -0.02 9.12 -6.31
N GLY A 133 -0.55 10.09 -5.58
CA GLY A 133 -1.99 10.18 -5.33
C GLY A 133 -2.42 11.59 -4.99
N GLY A 134 -3.67 11.90 -5.33
CA GLY A 134 -4.31 13.18 -5.00
C GLY A 134 -4.82 13.21 -3.57
N GLU A 135 -5.01 14.43 -3.06
CA GLU A 135 -5.62 14.67 -1.76
C GLU A 135 -7.01 14.01 -1.68
N GLY A 136 -7.26 13.34 -0.57
CA GLY A 136 -8.49 12.60 -0.29
C GLY A 136 -8.49 11.18 -0.87
N SER A 137 -7.57 10.84 -1.77
CA SER A 137 -7.50 9.50 -2.36
C SER A 137 -7.06 8.44 -1.32
N LYS A 138 -7.61 7.24 -1.42
CA LYS A 138 -7.41 6.13 -0.47
C LYS A 138 -6.98 4.84 -1.17
N VAL A 139 -6.02 4.12 -0.58
CA VAL A 139 -5.66 2.76 -0.97
C VAL A 139 -6.35 1.81 -0.01
N VAL A 140 -7.17 0.90 -0.55
CA VAL A 140 -7.92 -0.10 0.22
C VAL A 140 -7.00 -0.86 1.18
N MET A 141 -7.52 -1.24 2.35
CA MET A 141 -6.78 -2.09 3.29
C MET A 141 -6.38 -3.41 2.63
N HIS A 142 -5.09 -3.68 2.56
CA HIS A 142 -4.55 -4.87 1.90
C HIS A 142 -3.16 -5.24 2.44
N TYR A 143 -2.67 -6.41 2.09
CA TYR A 143 -1.24 -6.73 2.17
C TYR A 143 -0.71 -7.02 0.77
N ASP A 144 0.59 -6.88 0.55
CA ASP A 144 1.15 -7.02 -0.81
C ASP A 144 1.13 -8.45 -1.33
N MET A 145 0.81 -8.59 -2.62
CA MET A 145 0.72 -9.88 -3.29
C MET A 145 2.07 -10.62 -3.37
N ASP A 146 3.17 -9.86 -3.46
CA ASP A 146 4.54 -10.37 -3.58
C ASP A 146 5.19 -10.72 -2.24
N LEU A 147 4.50 -10.47 -1.13
CA LEU A 147 4.95 -10.71 0.24
C LEU A 147 6.35 -10.13 0.50
N ALA A 148 6.67 -9.02 -0.15
CA ALA A 148 7.92 -8.31 0.08
C ALA A 148 7.91 -7.61 1.45
N ASN A 149 9.11 -7.40 1.98
CA ASN A 149 9.34 -6.37 2.99
C ASN A 149 9.47 -5.05 2.26
N ASN A 150 8.61 -4.08 2.57
CA ASN A 150 8.58 -2.79 1.91
C ASN A 150 9.28 -1.73 2.74
N PHE A 151 9.99 -0.86 2.04
CA PHE A 151 10.60 0.34 2.56
C PHE A 151 10.04 1.50 1.76
N HIS A 152 9.10 2.23 2.36
CA HIS A 152 8.32 3.28 1.73
C HIS A 152 8.83 4.65 2.17
N PHE A 153 9.33 5.43 1.22
CA PHE A 153 9.99 6.72 1.43
C PHE A 153 9.10 7.82 0.88
N ASN A 154 8.68 8.77 1.71
CA ASN A 154 7.78 9.84 1.30
C ASN A 154 8.54 11.14 1.00
N PHE A 155 8.34 11.72 -0.19
CA PHE A 155 9.09 12.91 -0.65
C PHE A 155 8.21 14.10 -0.98
N VAL A 156 6.93 13.91 -1.31
CA VAL A 156 6.01 15.04 -1.51
C VAL A 156 4.76 14.75 -0.72
N GLY A 157 4.24 15.79 -0.06
CA GLY A 157 2.97 15.73 0.66
C GLY A 157 2.98 14.88 1.92
N GLU A 158 1.79 14.66 2.47
CA GLU A 158 1.56 13.89 3.69
C GLU A 158 0.59 12.72 3.44
N LYS A 159 0.90 11.58 4.07
CA LYS A 159 0.08 10.37 3.99
C LYS A 159 -0.23 9.83 5.37
N LYS A 160 -1.51 9.59 5.66
CA LYS A 160 -1.93 8.80 6.81
C LYS A 160 -1.82 7.32 6.45
N VAL A 161 -1.12 6.56 7.27
CA VAL A 161 -1.01 5.10 7.15
C VAL A 161 -1.65 4.43 8.35
N ILE A 162 -2.39 3.36 8.10
CA ILE A 162 -2.91 2.47 9.16
C ILE A 162 -2.39 1.06 8.85
N LEU A 163 -1.72 0.44 9.80
CA LEU A 163 -1.12 -0.88 9.68
C LEU A 163 -1.74 -1.87 10.67
N TYR A 164 -1.96 -3.11 10.24
CA TYR A 164 -2.32 -4.20 11.16
C TYR A 164 -1.42 -5.43 10.96
N PRO A 165 -0.96 -6.06 12.05
CA PRO A 165 -0.19 -7.29 11.94
C PRO A 165 -1.03 -8.44 11.34
N PRO A 166 -0.38 -9.47 10.78
CA PRO A 166 -1.07 -10.55 10.06
C PRO A 166 -2.07 -11.34 10.92
N ASP A 167 -1.86 -11.40 12.24
CA ASP A 167 -2.76 -12.08 13.19
C ASP A 167 -4.11 -11.36 13.36
N GLN A 168 -4.20 -10.09 13.00
CA GLN A 168 -5.45 -9.31 13.01
C GLN A 168 -6.33 -9.57 11.79
N SER A 169 -5.87 -10.34 10.80
CA SER A 169 -6.62 -10.65 9.56
C SER A 169 -8.06 -11.12 9.82
N GLY A 170 -8.29 -11.78 10.95
CA GLY A 170 -9.60 -12.30 11.36
C GLY A 170 -10.66 -11.23 11.64
N TYR A 171 -10.27 -9.97 11.81
CA TYR A 171 -11.14 -8.84 12.14
C TYR A 171 -11.30 -7.83 10.99
N LEU A 172 -10.50 -7.94 9.93
CA LEU A 172 -10.38 -6.93 8.88
C LEU A 172 -11.29 -7.18 7.66
N TYR A 173 -12.32 -8.02 7.78
CA TYR A 173 -13.26 -8.29 6.68
C TYR A 173 -12.54 -8.70 5.37
N LYS A 174 -11.53 -9.57 5.49
CA LYS A 174 -10.77 -10.08 4.35
C LYS A 174 -11.68 -10.74 3.33
N VAL A 175 -11.58 -10.31 2.08
CA VAL A 175 -12.30 -10.92 0.96
C VAL A 175 -11.71 -12.31 0.65
N PRO A 176 -12.53 -13.37 0.54
CA PRO A 176 -12.06 -14.71 0.14
C PRO A 176 -11.30 -14.68 -1.19
N TYR A 177 -10.21 -15.44 -1.30
CA TYR A 177 -9.37 -15.50 -2.50
C TYR A 177 -8.85 -14.12 -2.93
N SER A 178 -8.55 -13.26 -1.95
CA SER A 178 -8.01 -11.93 -2.18
C SER A 178 -7.00 -11.56 -1.09
N ILE A 179 -6.25 -10.50 -1.37
CA ILE A 179 -5.30 -9.85 -0.45
C ILE A 179 -5.86 -8.56 0.16
N VAL A 180 -7.11 -8.19 -0.20
CA VAL A 180 -7.76 -6.96 0.26
C VAL A 180 -8.89 -7.25 1.26
N SER A 181 -9.16 -6.27 2.11
CA SER A 181 -10.44 -6.14 2.83
C SER A 181 -11.56 -5.78 1.85
N MET A 182 -12.81 -5.86 2.30
CA MET A 182 -13.94 -5.40 1.51
C MET A 182 -13.75 -3.92 1.09
N GLU A 183 -13.72 -3.66 -0.22
CA GLU A 183 -13.47 -2.33 -0.81
C GLU A 183 -14.48 -1.26 -0.35
N ILE A 184 -15.68 -1.68 0.05
CA ILE A 184 -16.75 -0.80 0.53
C ILE A 184 -16.52 -0.29 1.97
N ILE A 185 -15.49 -0.77 2.67
CA ILE A 185 -15.16 -0.34 4.02
C ILE A 185 -14.19 0.84 3.93
N ASP A 186 -14.65 2.01 4.35
CA ASP A 186 -13.78 3.16 4.55
C ASP A 186 -13.05 3.03 5.89
N MET A 187 -11.75 2.71 5.86
CA MET A 187 -10.95 2.55 7.08
C MET A 187 -10.62 3.89 7.76
N ASP A 188 -10.80 5.03 7.08
CA ASP A 188 -10.61 6.35 7.69
C ASP A 188 -11.82 6.77 8.53
N ASN A 189 -13.02 6.29 8.17
CA ASN A 189 -14.26 6.50 8.92
C ASN A 189 -15.20 5.29 8.81
N PRO A 190 -14.87 4.17 9.48
CA PRO A 190 -15.61 2.93 9.33
C PRO A 190 -16.99 2.97 10.01
N ASP A 191 -17.99 2.43 9.33
CA ASP A 191 -19.32 2.21 9.89
C ASP A 191 -19.27 1.01 10.86
N PHE A 192 -19.13 1.29 12.15
CA PHE A 192 -19.03 0.28 13.20
C PHE A 192 -20.33 -0.48 13.47
N GLU A 193 -21.49 0.03 13.02
CA GLU A 193 -22.74 -0.73 13.11
C GLU A 193 -22.74 -1.86 12.08
N LYS A 194 -22.25 -1.59 10.87
CA LYS A 194 -22.08 -2.62 9.82
C LYS A 194 -20.85 -3.49 10.02
N TYR A 195 -19.75 -2.92 10.51
CA TYR A 195 -18.45 -3.58 10.63
C TYR A 195 -17.91 -3.61 12.07
N PRO A 196 -18.69 -4.14 13.05
CA PRO A 196 -18.34 -4.09 14.47
C PRO A 196 -17.08 -4.87 14.84
N ALA A 197 -16.59 -5.79 14.00
CA ALA A 197 -15.36 -6.53 14.31
C ALA A 197 -14.10 -5.66 14.25
N LEU A 198 -14.13 -4.52 13.55
CA LEU A 198 -12.98 -3.63 13.40
C LEU A 198 -12.51 -3.07 14.76
N VAL A 199 -13.41 -2.84 15.71
CA VAL A 199 -13.07 -2.34 17.06
C VAL A 199 -12.24 -3.35 17.87
N LYS A 200 -12.18 -4.61 17.44
CA LYS A 200 -11.36 -5.66 18.08
C LYS A 200 -9.97 -5.79 17.47
N ALA A 201 -9.74 -5.19 16.29
CA ALA A 201 -8.47 -5.23 15.61
C ALA A 201 -7.50 -4.25 16.28
N LYS A 202 -6.29 -4.70 16.57
CA LYS A 202 -5.23 -3.86 17.16
C LYS A 202 -4.24 -3.46 16.09
N GLY A 203 -4.17 -2.18 15.79
CA GLY A 203 -3.37 -1.65 14.69
C GLY A 203 -2.37 -0.60 15.13
N TYR A 204 -1.74 -0.03 14.13
CA TYR A 204 -0.81 1.09 14.26
C TYR A 204 -1.17 2.17 13.26
N GLU A 205 -0.91 3.44 13.58
CA GLU A 205 -1.05 4.54 12.65
C GLU A 205 0.12 5.52 12.69
N ALA A 206 0.30 6.26 11.61
CA ALA A 206 1.20 7.41 11.57
C ALA A 206 0.84 8.35 10.41
N MET A 207 1.30 9.60 10.52
CA MET A 207 1.45 10.50 9.39
C MET A 207 2.87 10.38 8.85
N LEU A 208 3.02 10.06 7.57
CA LEU A 208 4.29 10.12 6.86
C LEU A 208 4.52 11.52 6.33
N LYS A 209 5.69 12.08 6.65
CA LYS A 209 6.13 13.40 6.23
C LYS A 209 7.24 13.31 5.19
N HIS A 210 7.65 14.46 4.64
CA HIS A 210 8.78 14.54 3.74
C HIS A 210 10.07 13.99 4.40
N GLY A 211 10.73 13.02 3.75
CA GLY A 211 11.94 12.36 4.21
C GLY A 211 11.73 11.07 5.01
N ASP A 212 10.50 10.82 5.50
CA ASP A 212 10.21 9.63 6.31
C ASP A 212 10.41 8.33 5.53
N ALA A 213 11.08 7.35 6.15
CA ALA A 213 11.18 5.99 5.65
C ALA A 213 10.39 5.02 6.54
N LEU A 214 9.26 4.52 6.03
CA LEU A 214 8.42 3.52 6.70
C LEU A 214 8.82 2.10 6.28
N TYR A 215 9.22 1.28 7.25
CA TYR A 215 9.35 -0.17 7.09
C TYR A 215 8.00 -0.85 7.33
N ILE A 216 7.49 -1.55 6.31
CA ILE A 216 6.29 -2.40 6.39
C ILE A 216 6.73 -3.86 6.24
N PRO A 217 6.62 -4.69 7.30
CA PRO A 217 7.03 -6.08 7.21
C PRO A 217 6.13 -6.90 6.27
N SER A 218 6.68 -7.96 5.70
CA SER A 218 5.90 -8.94 4.90
C SER A 218 4.63 -9.38 5.62
N HIS A 219 3.54 -9.51 4.88
CA HIS A 219 2.17 -9.87 5.32
C HIS A 219 1.40 -8.81 6.11
N TRP A 220 1.99 -7.66 6.43
CA TRP A 220 1.27 -6.62 7.15
C TRP A 220 0.19 -5.97 6.29
N TRP A 221 -0.99 -5.86 6.87
CA TRP A 221 -2.09 -5.11 6.30
C TRP A 221 -1.79 -3.63 6.39
N HIS A 222 -2.11 -2.89 5.35
CA HIS A 222 -1.89 -1.46 5.28
C HIS A 222 -2.99 -0.77 4.48
N PHE A 223 -3.47 0.34 5.04
CA PHE A 223 -4.35 1.33 4.40
C PHE A 223 -3.59 2.64 4.33
N ILE A 224 -3.73 3.35 3.22
CA ILE A 224 -3.04 4.61 2.97
C ILE A 224 -4.07 5.64 2.52
N LYS A 225 -4.10 6.79 3.18
CA LYS A 225 -4.83 7.97 2.74
C LYS A 225 -3.84 9.09 2.42
N TYR A 226 -4.04 9.72 1.28
CA TYR A 226 -3.28 10.89 0.84
C TYR A 226 -3.94 12.12 1.44
N GLU A 227 -3.34 12.72 2.47
CA GLU A 227 -3.90 13.93 3.11
C GLU A 227 -3.60 15.19 2.28
N THR A 228 -2.52 15.15 1.50
CA THR A 228 -2.23 16.13 0.45
C THR A 228 -1.80 15.39 -0.82
N PRO A 229 -1.69 16.06 -1.98
CA PRO A 229 -1.05 15.47 -3.14
C PRO A 229 0.35 15.00 -2.76
N SER A 230 0.65 13.73 -3.02
CA SER A 230 1.87 13.11 -2.49
C SER A 230 2.57 12.20 -3.49
N LEU A 231 3.89 12.09 -3.35
CA LEU A 231 4.77 11.23 -4.13
C LEU A 231 5.73 10.49 -3.20
N SER A 232 5.83 9.17 -3.37
CA SER A 232 6.68 8.32 -2.56
C SER A 232 7.35 7.23 -3.38
N LEU A 233 8.51 6.78 -2.94
CA LEU A 233 9.26 5.65 -3.49
C LEU A 233 9.06 4.42 -2.60
N THR A 234 8.87 3.23 -3.18
CA THR A 234 8.98 1.97 -2.44
C THR A 234 10.11 1.12 -2.98
N LEU A 235 11.00 0.73 -2.08
CA LEU A 235 12.02 -0.30 -2.30
C LEU A 235 11.60 -1.61 -1.60
N ARG A 236 12.00 -2.75 -2.16
CA ARG A 236 11.53 -4.07 -1.72
C ARG A 236 12.68 -4.99 -1.36
N SER A 237 12.49 -5.78 -0.30
CA SER A 237 13.27 -6.99 -0.02
C SER A 237 12.36 -8.21 -0.14
N LEU A 238 12.56 -8.99 -1.21
CA LEU A 238 11.72 -10.14 -1.55
C LEU A 238 11.82 -11.27 -0.51
N PRO A 239 10.75 -12.07 -0.35
CA PRO A 239 10.78 -13.24 0.52
C PRO A 239 11.82 -14.26 0.04
N LYS A 240 12.49 -14.92 1.00
CA LYS A 240 13.49 -15.96 0.72
C LYS A 240 13.06 -17.35 1.17
N SER A 241 12.04 -17.45 2.01
CA SER A 241 11.61 -18.75 2.53
C SER A 241 10.82 -19.52 1.46
N PRO A 242 11.06 -20.83 1.27
CA PRO A 242 10.32 -21.65 0.30
C PRO A 242 8.80 -21.58 0.50
N LYS A 243 8.34 -21.52 1.76
CA LYS A 243 6.93 -21.38 2.10
C LYS A 243 6.34 -20.07 1.58
N GLN A 244 7.01 -18.94 1.80
CA GLN A 244 6.54 -17.65 1.29
C GLN A 244 6.60 -17.61 -0.24
N ILE A 245 7.64 -18.18 -0.86
CA ILE A 245 7.75 -18.24 -2.32
C ILE A 245 6.57 -19.04 -2.91
N ALA A 246 6.22 -20.19 -2.32
CA ALA A 246 5.06 -20.97 -2.73
C ALA A 246 3.74 -20.17 -2.54
N GLU A 247 3.63 -19.40 -1.46
CA GLU A 247 2.48 -18.52 -1.22
C GLU A 247 2.38 -17.39 -2.26
N VAL A 248 3.49 -16.74 -2.61
CA VAL A 248 3.55 -15.74 -3.70
C VAL A 248 3.09 -16.36 -5.01
N LEU A 249 3.60 -17.55 -5.36
CA LEU A 249 3.18 -18.26 -6.57
C LEU A 249 1.67 -18.58 -6.54
N ASN A 250 1.16 -19.02 -5.39
CA ASN A 250 -0.27 -19.24 -5.20
C ASN A 250 -1.08 -17.95 -5.42
N ASN A 251 -0.65 -16.84 -4.84
CA ASN A 251 -1.32 -15.55 -4.95
C ASN A 251 -1.36 -15.07 -6.43
N LEU A 252 -0.23 -15.17 -7.13
CA LEU A 252 -0.07 -14.69 -8.50
C LEU A 252 -0.75 -15.58 -9.55
N LEU A 253 -0.59 -16.90 -9.42
CA LEU A 253 -0.98 -17.86 -10.47
C LEU A 253 -2.35 -18.50 -10.23
N PHE A 254 -2.74 -18.73 -8.99
CA PHE A 254 -3.96 -19.45 -8.68
C PHE A 254 -5.06 -18.49 -8.23
N MET A 255 -4.82 -17.77 -7.13
CA MET A 255 -5.83 -16.89 -6.53
C MET A 255 -6.32 -15.83 -7.51
N ARG A 256 -5.41 -15.09 -8.16
CA ARG A 256 -5.76 -14.03 -9.11
C ARG A 256 -6.49 -14.56 -10.34
N ASN A 257 -6.02 -15.66 -10.92
CA ASN A 257 -6.64 -16.24 -12.11
C ASN A 257 -8.01 -16.84 -11.80
N TYR A 258 -8.14 -17.52 -10.67
CA TYR A 258 -9.41 -18.05 -10.19
C TYR A 258 -10.44 -16.94 -9.99
N ASP A 259 -10.07 -15.86 -9.29
CA ASP A 259 -10.99 -14.74 -9.06
C ASP A 259 -11.42 -14.09 -10.38
N ASN A 260 -10.49 -13.88 -11.31
CA ASN A 260 -10.79 -13.33 -12.64
C ASN A 260 -11.76 -14.20 -13.44
N ILE A 261 -11.58 -15.53 -13.41
CA ILE A 261 -12.48 -16.48 -14.08
C ILE A 261 -13.88 -16.40 -13.45
N MET A 262 -13.96 -16.45 -12.12
CA MET A 262 -15.23 -16.43 -11.40
C MET A 262 -15.99 -15.10 -11.61
N ARG A 263 -15.29 -13.96 -11.67
CA ARG A 263 -15.88 -12.66 -11.99
C ARG A 263 -16.43 -12.61 -13.41
N LYS A 264 -15.73 -13.19 -14.39
CA LYS A 264 -16.26 -13.29 -15.77
C LYS A 264 -17.51 -14.16 -15.85
N MET A 265 -17.53 -15.29 -15.14
CA MET A 265 -18.64 -16.25 -15.18
C MET A 265 -19.87 -15.76 -14.40
N LYS A 266 -19.68 -15.27 -13.18
CA LYS A 266 -20.77 -14.98 -12.22
C LYS A 266 -21.00 -13.50 -11.95
N GLY A 267 -20.11 -12.60 -12.41
CA GLY A 267 -20.28 -11.15 -12.27
C GLY A 267 -20.52 -10.71 -10.82
N GLN A 268 -21.58 -9.96 -10.60
CA GLN A 268 -21.92 -9.36 -9.30
C GLN A 268 -22.22 -10.42 -8.23
N ASP A 269 -22.86 -11.54 -8.58
CA ASP A 269 -23.20 -12.60 -7.62
C ASP A 269 -21.96 -13.18 -6.94
N TRP A 270 -20.82 -13.23 -7.65
CA TRP A 270 -19.55 -13.66 -7.06
C TRP A 270 -19.01 -12.64 -6.06
N ILE A 271 -19.12 -11.35 -6.35
CA ILE A 271 -18.70 -10.27 -5.47
C ILE A 271 -19.56 -10.29 -4.19
N ASP A 272 -20.87 -10.39 -4.35
CA ASP A 272 -21.83 -10.42 -3.24
C ASP A 272 -21.64 -11.66 -2.36
N TYR A 273 -21.39 -12.82 -2.98
CA TYR A 273 -21.04 -14.05 -2.27
C TYR A 273 -19.77 -13.87 -1.43
N LYS A 274 -18.71 -13.31 -2.01
CA LYS A 274 -17.45 -13.07 -1.31
C LYS A 274 -17.62 -12.10 -0.15
N ASN A 275 -18.38 -11.03 -0.33
CA ASN A 275 -18.66 -10.04 0.72
C ASN A 275 -19.45 -10.64 1.87
N LYS A 276 -20.53 -11.40 1.58
CA LYS A 276 -21.30 -12.12 2.59
C LYS A 276 -20.42 -13.10 3.37
N LEU A 277 -19.55 -13.82 2.67
CA LEU A 277 -18.63 -14.77 3.30
C LEU A 277 -17.54 -14.08 4.14
N ALA A 278 -17.06 -12.91 3.71
CA ALA A 278 -16.12 -12.08 4.47
C ALA A 278 -16.76 -11.62 5.79
N ILE A 279 -17.99 -11.11 5.76
CA ILE A 279 -18.76 -10.72 6.95
C ILE A 279 -18.92 -11.91 7.90
N ARG A 280 -19.50 -13.01 7.41
CA ARG A 280 -19.76 -14.22 8.22
C ARG A 280 -18.50 -14.78 8.89
N ARG A 281 -17.38 -14.86 8.15
CA ARG A 281 -16.10 -15.35 8.70
C ARG A 281 -15.57 -14.41 9.77
N THR A 282 -15.65 -13.10 9.53
CA THR A 282 -15.12 -12.07 10.43
C THR A 282 -15.95 -12.00 11.70
N HIS A 283 -17.28 -11.98 11.60
CA HIS A 283 -18.18 -12.01 12.75
C HIS A 283 -17.99 -13.27 13.59
N ARG A 284 -17.88 -14.44 12.96
CA ARG A 284 -17.57 -15.70 13.67
C ARG A 284 -16.23 -15.63 14.42
N ASN A 285 -15.17 -15.12 13.79
CA ASN A 285 -13.86 -14.96 14.44
C ASN A 285 -13.92 -13.94 15.60
N ALA A 286 -14.78 -12.93 15.48
CA ALA A 286 -15.01 -11.92 16.50
C ALA A 286 -16.02 -12.35 17.58
N GLY A 287 -16.64 -13.53 17.48
CA GLY A 287 -17.71 -13.95 18.40
C GLY A 287 -18.95 -13.07 18.35
N ILE A 288 -19.23 -12.44 17.21
CA ILE A 288 -20.40 -11.61 16.96
C ILE A 288 -21.50 -12.52 16.41
N LYS A 289 -22.70 -12.49 17.02
CA LYS A 289 -23.85 -13.27 16.55
C LYS A 289 -24.46 -12.57 15.33
N GLU A 290 -24.76 -13.36 14.29
CA GLU A 290 -25.48 -12.94 13.09
C GLU A 290 -26.95 -12.63 13.40
#